data_AF-M1KMI5-F1
#
_entry.id   AF-M1KMI5-F1
#
_cell.length_a   1.000
_cell.length_b   1.000
_cell.length_c   1.000
_cell.angle_alpha   90.00
_cell.angle_beta   90.00
_cell.angle_gamma   90.00
#
_symmetry.space_group_name_H-M   'P 1'
#
loop_
_entity.id
_entity.type
_entity.pdbx_description
1 polymer ?
#
loop_
_entity_poly.entity_id
_entity_poly.type
_entity_poly.pdbx_seq_one_letter_code
_entity_poly.pdbx_strand_id
1 'polypeptide(L)'
;MDCGTICPICFSEYTTAGNHRIVSLQCGHLFGSQCIEKWIGKKTKMQCPLCSGKSTKRQIRPIYASKVVAMDTENEQRLLERCREKEKKNKEHVEVNAELRAQIAALKAELARISQERVGDAFAIHKQKKISVSVGFNATNSLIGYDESSSTLVVTRKSGKSVGVQKFESHDFSKSEFIGLGEGSFIRSMSLSPFNEGIGLFPTGNVLNIMDVYSSCVVSQCIVYNQIESICFDRDDRNVIYCGDNRGVVYFINASSPETFKMLKVSNMSIHSICKKGLAVFASTVYQTYKIVFSAECLPCTLEVEPYSICTNMAAHGNHLLLTFRTIDFRVRHFVWGERETYFSLGIKQTRRHRDKIYRNYIYVVDDERNTIRILRLHSLEVVYTYAFKEKVLDFFVNDTFLFVLTKFIVHIFSNSV
;
A
#
# COMPACT_ATOMS: atom_id res chain seq x y z
N MET A 1 49.10 1.84 -3.69
CA MET A 1 50.44 1.23 -3.85
C MET A 1 51.25 2.22 -4.66
N ASP A 2 52.30 2.79 -4.10
CA ASP A 2 53.09 3.86 -4.72
C ASP A 2 53.94 3.31 -5.87
N CYS A 3 53.32 3.05 -7.03
CA CYS A 3 54.02 2.58 -8.22
C CYS A 3 54.71 3.77 -8.93
N GLY A 4 55.83 4.23 -8.38
CA GLY A 4 56.62 5.27 -9.05
C GLY A 4 57.83 5.79 -8.27
N THR A 5 57.87 5.61 -6.96
CA THR A 5 58.93 6.17 -6.09
C THR A 5 59.93 5.13 -5.59
N ILE A 6 59.63 3.83 -5.73
CA ILE A 6 60.44 2.72 -5.20
C ILE A 6 61.01 1.83 -6.32
N CYS A 7 62.22 1.31 -6.08
CA CYS A 7 62.86 0.34 -6.95
C CYS A 7 62.20 -1.04 -6.82
N PRO A 8 61.76 -1.68 -7.92
CA PRO A 8 61.08 -2.97 -7.86
C PRO A 8 62.01 -4.16 -7.54
N ILE A 9 63.33 -3.95 -7.50
CA ILE A 9 64.31 -4.99 -7.17
C ILE A 9 64.55 -5.08 -5.67
N CYS A 10 64.70 -3.94 -4.99
CA CYS A 10 65.04 -3.88 -3.56
C CYS A 10 63.95 -3.24 -2.69
N PHE A 11 62.87 -2.75 -3.31
CA PHE A 11 61.75 -2.08 -2.65
C PHE A 11 62.13 -0.84 -1.82
N SER A 12 63.25 -0.19 -2.18
CA SER A 12 63.72 1.06 -1.55
C SER A 12 63.47 2.25 -2.46
N GLU A 13 63.35 3.45 -1.87
CA GLU A 13 63.16 4.70 -2.64
C GLU A 13 64.33 5.00 -3.57
N TYR A 14 64.03 5.55 -4.75
CA TYR A 14 65.06 6.00 -5.68
C TYR A 14 65.82 7.22 -5.15
N THR A 15 67.12 7.29 -5.44
CA THR A 15 67.90 8.51 -5.21
C THR A 15 68.11 9.29 -6.50
N THR A 16 68.32 10.61 -6.41
CA THR A 16 68.67 11.45 -7.57
C THR A 16 70.17 11.35 -7.92
N ALA A 17 71.00 10.96 -6.95
CA ALA A 17 72.44 10.77 -7.07
C ALA A 17 72.94 9.54 -6.29
N GLY A 18 74.17 9.10 -6.55
CA GLY A 18 74.81 7.98 -5.86
C GLY A 18 74.45 6.60 -6.42
N ASN A 19 74.76 5.55 -5.66
CA ASN A 19 74.70 4.16 -6.11
C ASN A 19 73.27 3.67 -6.42
N HIS A 20 72.27 4.19 -5.71
CA HIS A 20 70.87 3.83 -5.94
C HIS A 20 70.13 4.84 -6.83
N ARG A 21 70.87 5.57 -7.69
CA ARG A 21 70.24 6.57 -8.54
C ARG A 21 69.25 5.95 -9.52
N ILE A 22 68.18 6.67 -9.84
CA ILE A 22 67.20 6.22 -10.80
C ILE A 22 67.78 6.12 -12.22
N VAL A 23 67.58 4.96 -12.85
CA VAL A 23 67.96 4.67 -14.23
C VAL A 23 66.79 4.03 -14.97
N SER A 24 66.70 4.28 -16.28
CA SER A 24 65.77 3.60 -17.18
C SER A 24 66.51 2.60 -18.05
N LEU A 25 65.85 1.47 -18.32
CA LEU A 25 66.23 0.59 -19.43
C LEU A 25 65.66 1.10 -20.75
N GLN A 26 66.06 0.48 -21.87
CA GLN A 26 65.51 0.76 -23.20
C GLN A 26 63.99 0.58 -23.26
N CYS A 27 63.43 -0.34 -22.47
CA CYS A 27 61.98 -0.59 -22.41
C CYS A 27 61.21 0.42 -21.55
N GLY A 28 61.86 1.45 -20.99
CA GLY A 28 61.21 2.51 -20.22
C GLY A 28 61.00 2.21 -18.72
N HIS A 29 61.26 0.97 -18.28
CA HIS A 29 61.15 0.61 -16.86
C HIS A 29 62.30 1.16 -16.02
N LEU A 30 61.96 1.60 -14.81
CA LEU A 30 62.86 2.31 -13.88
C LEU A 30 63.40 1.37 -12.79
N PHE A 31 64.67 1.56 -12.44
CA PHE A 31 65.38 0.80 -11.39
C PHE A 31 66.44 1.68 -10.72
N GLY A 32 66.93 1.26 -9.54
CA GLY A 32 68.14 1.85 -8.96
C GLY A 32 69.39 1.31 -9.69
N SER A 33 70.36 2.18 -9.99
CA SER A 33 71.54 1.85 -10.81
C SER A 33 72.28 0.61 -10.29
N GLN A 34 72.63 0.58 -9.00
CA GLN A 34 73.31 -0.55 -8.41
C GLN A 34 72.48 -1.82 -8.42
N CYS A 35 71.15 -1.72 -8.27
CA CYS A 35 70.27 -2.89 -8.26
C CYS A 35 70.21 -3.54 -9.65
N ILE A 36 70.04 -2.73 -10.69
CA ILE A 36 69.99 -3.27 -12.06
C ILE A 36 71.38 -3.70 -12.55
N GLU A 37 72.45 -3.05 -12.11
CA GLU A 37 73.82 -3.48 -12.40
C GLU A 37 74.16 -4.82 -11.72
N LYS A 38 73.75 -5.02 -10.46
CA LYS A 38 73.88 -6.32 -9.78
C LYS A 38 73.06 -7.40 -10.48
N TRP A 39 71.86 -7.06 -10.94
CA TRP A 39 71.00 -7.97 -11.70
C TRP A 39 71.64 -8.45 -13.01
N ILE A 40 72.33 -7.55 -13.71
CA ILE A 40 73.10 -7.89 -14.92
C ILE A 40 74.34 -8.73 -14.58
N GLY A 41 75.01 -8.41 -13.48
CA GLY A 41 76.23 -9.08 -13.04
C GLY A 41 77.37 -8.94 -14.06
N LYS A 42 78.06 -10.06 -14.35
CA LYS A 42 79.16 -10.11 -15.36
C LYS A 42 78.65 -10.28 -16.80
N LYS A 43 77.33 -10.38 -17.03
CA LYS A 43 76.75 -10.61 -18.36
C LYS A 43 76.69 -9.30 -19.15
N THR A 44 76.83 -9.36 -20.47
CA THR A 44 76.69 -8.19 -21.36
C THR A 44 75.25 -7.93 -21.80
N LYS A 45 74.41 -8.97 -21.72
CA LYS A 45 72.98 -8.97 -22.07
C LYS A 45 72.15 -9.44 -20.88
N MET A 46 70.97 -8.86 -20.72
CA MET A 46 70.00 -9.25 -19.71
C MET A 46 68.56 -9.10 -20.22
N GLN A 47 67.60 -9.54 -19.41
CA GLN A 47 66.18 -9.28 -19.58
C GLN A 47 65.71 -8.36 -18.45
N CYS A 48 64.86 -7.39 -18.80
CA CYS A 48 64.22 -6.49 -17.84
C CYS A 48 63.45 -7.31 -16.79
N PRO A 49 63.64 -7.06 -15.48
CA PRO A 49 62.90 -7.78 -14.42
C PRO A 49 61.38 -7.63 -14.50
N LEU A 50 60.87 -6.55 -15.09
CA LEU A 50 59.42 -6.26 -15.14
C LEU A 50 58.73 -6.77 -16.41
N CYS A 51 59.39 -6.69 -17.57
CA CYS A 51 58.76 -7.01 -18.85
C CYS A 51 59.51 -8.02 -19.71
N SER A 52 60.61 -8.58 -19.21
CA SER A 52 61.48 -9.54 -19.92
C SER A 52 62.09 -9.05 -21.25
N GLY A 53 61.91 -7.77 -21.58
CA GLY A 53 62.51 -7.14 -22.75
C GLY A 53 64.04 -7.20 -22.72
N LYS A 54 64.66 -7.48 -23.87
CA LYS A 54 66.12 -7.58 -24.00
C LYS A 54 66.77 -6.22 -23.74
N SER A 55 67.80 -6.19 -22.91
CA SER A 55 68.58 -4.99 -22.64
C SER A 55 70.06 -5.32 -22.42
N THR A 56 70.91 -4.32 -22.54
CA THR A 56 72.37 -4.45 -22.38
C THR A 56 72.88 -3.39 -21.40
N LYS A 57 74.08 -3.61 -20.84
CA LYS A 57 74.68 -2.67 -19.88
C LYS A 57 74.84 -1.24 -20.44
N ARG A 58 75.10 -1.10 -21.74
CA ARG A 58 75.20 0.20 -22.44
C ARG A 58 73.87 0.93 -22.60
N GLN A 59 72.75 0.26 -22.37
CA GLN A 59 71.40 0.80 -22.54
C GLN A 59 70.77 1.21 -21.21
N ILE A 60 71.50 1.11 -20.10
CA ILE A 60 71.11 1.72 -18.83
C ILE A 60 71.34 3.22 -18.95
N ARG A 61 70.28 4.01 -18.81
CA ARG A 61 70.31 5.47 -18.94
C ARG A 61 69.95 6.12 -17.61
N PRO A 62 70.84 6.92 -17.00
CA PRO A 62 70.48 7.68 -15.81
C PRO A 62 69.38 8.70 -16.12
N ILE A 63 68.41 8.80 -15.23
CA ILE A 63 67.35 9.81 -15.31
C ILE A 63 67.75 10.98 -14.40
N TYR A 64 67.87 12.17 -14.98
CA TYR A 64 68.12 13.41 -14.25
C TYR A 64 66.80 14.17 -14.13
N ALA A 65 66.10 13.95 -13.02
CA ALA A 65 64.86 14.64 -12.70
C ALA A 65 64.86 15.04 -11.23
N SER A 66 64.33 16.22 -10.93
CA SER A 66 64.16 16.72 -9.55
C SER A 66 63.05 15.99 -8.80
N LYS A 67 61.99 15.58 -9.51
CA LYS A 67 60.90 14.74 -8.99
C LYS A 67 60.18 14.06 -10.16
N VAL A 68 59.92 12.75 -10.07
CA VAL A 68 59.12 12.00 -11.06
C VAL A 68 57.88 11.47 -10.35
N VAL A 69 56.69 11.87 -10.81
CA VAL A 69 55.41 11.40 -10.29
C VAL A 69 54.54 11.05 -11.48
N ALA A 70 54.02 9.82 -11.51
CA ALA A 70 52.99 9.45 -12.46
C ALA A 70 51.65 9.99 -11.94
N MET A 71 50.96 10.80 -12.74
CA MET A 71 49.62 11.30 -12.45
C MET A 71 48.63 10.57 -13.34
N ASP A 72 47.70 9.82 -12.75
CA ASP A 72 46.55 9.26 -13.46
C ASP A 72 45.42 10.30 -13.49
N THR A 73 45.29 10.99 -14.63
CA THR A 73 44.25 12.02 -14.84
C THR A 73 42.97 11.46 -15.46
N GLU A 74 42.95 10.19 -15.87
CA GLU A 74 41.81 9.60 -16.61
C GLU A 74 40.59 9.44 -15.70
N ASN A 75 40.81 8.96 -14.48
CA ASN A 75 39.77 8.82 -13.47
C ASN A 75 39.17 10.17 -13.03
N GLU A 76 40.01 11.21 -12.92
CA GLU A 76 39.56 12.57 -12.56
C GLU A 76 38.68 13.19 -13.64
N GLN A 77 39.08 13.07 -14.92
CA GLN A 77 38.30 13.56 -16.05
C GLN A 77 36.93 12.86 -16.15
N ARG A 78 36.92 11.54 -16.01
CA ARG A 78 35.67 10.75 -16.02
C ARG A 78 34.73 11.11 -14.88
N LEU A 79 35.26 11.37 -13.69
CA LEU A 79 34.47 11.82 -12.54
C LEU A 79 33.88 13.21 -12.76
N LEU A 80 34.66 14.15 -13.31
CA LEU A 80 34.19 15.50 -13.64
C LEU A 80 33.06 15.49 -14.67
N GLU A 81 33.18 14.67 -15.71
CA GLU A 81 32.14 14.53 -16.74
C GLU A 81 30.84 13.95 -16.14
N ARG A 82 30.95 12.91 -15.32
CA ARG A 82 29.80 12.33 -14.60
C ARG A 82 29.13 13.32 -13.63
N CYS A 83 29.91 14.17 -12.97
CA CYS A 83 29.38 15.24 -12.10
C CYS A 83 28.61 16.28 -12.93
N ARG A 84 29.15 16.73 -14.06
CA ARG A 84 28.48 17.69 -14.96
C ARG A 84 27.16 17.15 -15.51
N GLU A 85 27.14 15.88 -15.94
CA GLU A 85 25.90 15.25 -16.42
C GLU A 85 24.84 15.16 -15.33
N LYS A 86 25.24 14.79 -14.10
CA LYS A 86 24.33 14.74 -12.95
C LYS A 86 23.78 16.12 -12.60
N GLU A 87 24.62 17.15 -12.60
CA GLU A 87 24.20 18.53 -12.35
C GLU A 87 23.21 19.03 -13.40
N LYS A 88 23.45 18.71 -14.68
CA LYS A 88 22.53 19.04 -15.77
C LYS A 88 21.16 18.37 -15.57
N LYS A 89 21.14 17.05 -15.34
CA LYS A 89 19.90 16.30 -15.06
C LYS A 89 19.19 16.82 -13.82
N ASN A 90 19.93 17.15 -12.76
CA ASN A 90 19.35 17.69 -11.53
C ASN A 90 18.67 19.05 -11.76
N LYS A 91 19.29 19.92 -12.57
CA LYS A 91 18.67 21.20 -12.96
C LYS A 91 17.36 20.98 -13.74
N GLU A 92 17.37 20.09 -14.74
CA GLU A 92 16.17 19.73 -15.50
C GLU A 92 15.07 19.17 -14.59
N HIS A 93 15.41 18.27 -13.66
CA HIS A 93 14.45 17.72 -12.70
C HIS A 93 13.89 18.76 -11.73
N VAL A 94 14.69 19.74 -11.29
CA VAL A 94 14.23 20.83 -10.41
C VAL A 94 13.22 21.71 -11.14
N GLU A 95 13.49 22.03 -12.40
CA GLU A 95 12.61 22.85 -13.24
C GLU A 95 11.26 22.15 -13.49
N VAL A 96 11.29 20.88 -13.92
CA VAL A 96 10.07 20.07 -14.12
C VAL A 96 9.29 19.91 -12.81
N ASN A 97 9.96 19.72 -11.68
CA ASN A 97 9.28 19.63 -10.38
C ASN A 97 8.62 20.94 -9.97
N ALA A 98 9.23 22.09 -10.27
CA ALA A 98 8.64 23.39 -9.99
C ALA A 98 7.36 23.59 -10.83
N GLU A 99 7.41 23.24 -12.11
CA GLU A 99 6.27 23.32 -13.02
C GLU A 99 5.11 22.41 -12.57
N LEU A 100 5.41 21.13 -12.27
CA LEU A 100 4.41 20.20 -11.76
C LEU A 100 3.78 20.67 -10.45
N ARG A 101 4.58 21.24 -9.54
CA ARG A 101 4.06 21.81 -8.28
C ARG A 101 3.11 22.97 -8.54
N ALA A 102 3.41 23.84 -9.51
CA ALA A 102 2.53 24.93 -9.91
C ALA A 102 1.23 24.42 -10.53
N GLN A 103 1.29 23.43 -11.43
CA GLN A 103 0.11 22.80 -12.04
C GLN A 103 -0.77 22.13 -10.97
N ILE A 104 -0.18 21.40 -10.01
CA ILE A 104 -0.90 20.81 -8.89
C ILE A 104 -1.59 21.88 -8.03
N ALA A 105 -0.92 23.00 -7.76
CA ALA A 105 -1.51 24.09 -6.99
C ALA A 105 -2.72 24.72 -7.72
N ALA A 106 -2.60 24.94 -9.03
CA ALA A 106 -3.69 25.46 -9.86
C ALA A 106 -4.89 24.50 -9.90
N LEU A 107 -4.65 23.20 -10.14
CA LEU A 107 -5.71 22.19 -10.13
C LEU A 107 -6.38 22.06 -8.76
N LYS A 108 -5.63 22.15 -7.66
CA LYS A 108 -6.19 22.15 -6.31
C LYS A 108 -7.09 23.37 -6.06
N ALA A 109 -6.68 24.55 -6.53
CA ALA A 109 -7.48 25.76 -6.39
C ALA A 109 -8.79 25.66 -7.21
N GLU A 110 -8.71 25.13 -8.43
CA GLU A 110 -9.89 24.92 -9.27
C GLU A 110 -10.82 23.85 -8.71
N LEU A 111 -10.28 22.75 -8.16
CA LEU A 111 -11.07 21.77 -7.43
C LEU A 111 -11.73 22.37 -6.18
N ALA A 112 -11.03 23.24 -5.45
CA ALA A 112 -11.61 23.94 -4.31
C ALA A 112 -12.78 24.85 -4.75
N ARG A 113 -12.63 25.58 -5.85
CA ARG A 113 -13.68 26.42 -6.46
C ARG A 113 -14.89 25.58 -6.88
N ILE A 114 -14.67 24.49 -7.62
CA ILE A 114 -15.72 23.55 -8.06
C ILE A 114 -16.38 22.87 -6.85
N SER A 115 -15.61 22.54 -5.81
CA SER A 115 -16.16 21.94 -4.58
C SER A 115 -17.06 22.90 -3.81
N GLN A 116 -16.72 24.20 -3.80
CA GLN A 116 -17.56 25.26 -3.23
C GLN A 116 -18.82 25.49 -4.06
N GLU A 117 -18.73 25.44 -5.39
CA GLU A 117 -19.89 25.50 -6.30
C GLU A 117 -20.79 24.25 -6.19
N ARG A 118 -20.22 23.07 -5.89
CA ARG A 118 -20.95 21.81 -5.66
C ARG A 118 -21.57 21.67 -4.26
N VAL A 119 -21.42 22.64 -3.36
CA VAL A 119 -22.17 22.66 -2.08
C VAL A 119 -23.70 22.71 -2.32
N GLY A 120 -24.13 23.01 -3.55
CA GLY A 120 -25.52 22.89 -4.01
C GLY A 120 -26.03 21.48 -4.30
N ASP A 121 -25.20 20.43 -4.31
CA ASP A 121 -25.69 19.05 -4.49
C ASP A 121 -26.03 18.47 -3.10
N ALA A 122 -27.17 18.94 -2.57
CA ALA A 122 -27.64 18.67 -1.21
C ALA A 122 -28.03 17.20 -1.03
N PHE A 123 -27.04 16.33 -0.83
CA PHE A 123 -27.30 14.98 -0.33
C PHE A 123 -28.04 15.10 1.01
N ALA A 124 -29.33 14.79 0.98
CA ALA A 124 -30.16 14.69 2.15
C ALA A 124 -29.89 13.36 2.86
N ILE A 125 -30.01 13.35 4.17
CA ILE A 125 -29.98 12.11 4.95
C ILE A 125 -31.33 11.40 4.74
N HIS A 126 -31.33 10.10 4.40
CA HIS A 126 -32.51 9.27 4.13
C HIS A 126 -33.46 9.18 5.33
N LYS A 127 -34.26 10.21 5.58
CA LYS A 127 -35.11 10.30 6.78
C LYS A 127 -36.41 9.51 6.65
N GLN A 128 -36.92 9.33 5.44
CA GLN A 128 -38.20 8.69 5.20
C GLN A 128 -38.04 7.18 5.12
N LYS A 129 -38.81 6.46 5.94
CA LYS A 129 -38.86 5.00 5.88
C LYS A 129 -39.74 4.58 4.70
N LYS A 130 -39.15 3.93 3.70
CA LYS A 130 -39.84 3.49 2.49
C LYS A 130 -40.57 2.17 2.72
N ILE A 131 -39.85 1.13 3.16
CA ILE A 131 -40.41 -0.21 3.36
C ILE A 131 -39.60 -0.99 4.41
N SER A 132 -40.13 -2.13 4.84
CA SER A 132 -39.40 -3.13 5.60
C SER A 132 -39.63 -4.49 4.97
N VAL A 133 -38.53 -5.18 4.68
CA VAL A 133 -38.54 -6.45 3.96
C VAL A 133 -38.12 -7.55 4.94
N SER A 134 -38.91 -8.61 5.04
CA SER A 134 -38.51 -9.80 5.80
C SER A 134 -37.45 -10.58 5.02
N VAL A 135 -36.34 -10.91 5.65
CA VAL A 135 -35.30 -11.73 5.01
C VAL A 135 -35.65 -13.23 5.01
N GLY A 136 -36.62 -13.66 5.82
CA GLY A 136 -37.06 -15.06 5.90
C GLY A 136 -36.10 -16.02 6.62
N PHE A 137 -35.01 -15.52 7.22
CA PHE A 137 -34.08 -16.31 8.04
C PHE A 137 -33.48 -15.45 9.16
N ASN A 138 -32.83 -16.09 10.13
CA ASN A 138 -32.12 -15.39 11.20
C ASN A 138 -30.79 -14.82 10.67
N ALA A 139 -30.72 -13.51 10.50
CA ALA A 139 -29.57 -12.79 9.96
C ALA A 139 -28.42 -12.55 10.96
N THR A 140 -28.38 -13.28 12.09
CA THR A 140 -27.28 -13.14 13.06
C THR A 140 -25.95 -13.49 12.39
N ASN A 141 -24.96 -12.59 12.48
CA ASN A 141 -23.66 -12.66 11.79
C ASN A 141 -23.73 -12.54 10.25
N SER A 142 -24.85 -12.04 9.73
CA SER A 142 -24.99 -11.65 8.33
C SER A 142 -24.46 -10.26 8.08
N LEU A 143 -24.00 -10.04 6.85
CA LEU A 143 -23.56 -8.76 6.32
C LEU A 143 -24.49 -8.33 5.19
N ILE A 144 -24.69 -7.03 5.02
CA ILE A 144 -25.56 -6.47 3.97
C ILE A 144 -24.76 -5.64 2.96
N GLY A 145 -25.14 -5.68 1.70
CA GLY A 145 -24.62 -4.79 0.65
C GLY A 145 -25.64 -4.59 -0.45
N TYR A 146 -25.48 -3.52 -1.20
CA TYR A 146 -26.34 -3.19 -2.32
C TYR A 146 -25.46 -2.77 -3.50
N ASP A 147 -25.70 -3.39 -4.65
CA ASP A 147 -25.11 -2.98 -5.90
C ASP A 147 -26.10 -2.09 -6.66
N GLU A 148 -25.66 -0.89 -7.02
CA GLU A 148 -26.53 0.12 -7.61
C GLU A 148 -26.76 -0.13 -9.11
N SER A 149 -25.74 -0.61 -9.83
CA SER A 149 -25.81 -0.92 -11.26
C SER A 149 -26.87 -1.96 -11.59
N SER A 150 -26.92 -3.02 -10.78
CA SER A 150 -27.84 -4.12 -10.92
C SER A 150 -29.09 -3.96 -10.04
N SER A 151 -29.14 -2.89 -9.25
CA SER A 151 -30.18 -2.65 -8.24
C SER A 151 -30.50 -3.91 -7.44
N THR A 152 -29.46 -4.55 -6.91
CA THR A 152 -29.55 -5.85 -6.23
C THR A 152 -29.05 -5.75 -4.81
N LEU A 153 -29.88 -6.16 -3.86
CA LEU A 153 -29.52 -6.26 -2.46
C LEU A 153 -29.00 -7.67 -2.15
N VAL A 154 -27.90 -7.74 -1.41
CA VAL A 154 -27.29 -8.99 -0.98
C VAL A 154 -27.16 -9.03 0.54
N VAL A 155 -27.50 -10.18 1.12
CA VAL A 155 -27.35 -10.46 2.55
C VAL A 155 -26.62 -11.79 2.70
N THR A 156 -25.46 -11.80 3.36
CA THR A 156 -24.75 -13.08 3.59
C THR A 156 -25.55 -13.95 4.56
N ARG A 157 -25.58 -15.26 4.36
CA ARG A 157 -26.25 -16.17 5.31
C ARG A 157 -25.62 -17.55 5.33
N LYS A 158 -25.90 -18.27 6.42
CA LYS A 158 -25.66 -19.71 6.54
C LYS A 158 -26.98 -20.45 6.35
N SER A 159 -26.96 -21.51 5.55
CA SER A 159 -28.08 -22.43 5.35
C SER A 159 -27.59 -23.87 5.50
N GLY A 160 -27.88 -24.50 6.65
CA GLY A 160 -27.34 -25.83 6.97
C GLY A 160 -25.81 -25.80 7.08
N LYS A 161 -25.11 -26.60 6.28
CA LYS A 161 -23.63 -26.57 6.18
C LYS A 161 -23.10 -25.52 5.20
N SER A 162 -23.94 -25.06 4.28
CA SER A 162 -23.55 -24.10 3.24
C SER A 162 -23.56 -22.67 3.77
N VAL A 163 -22.56 -21.89 3.40
CA VAL A 163 -22.48 -20.44 3.58
C VAL A 163 -22.51 -19.77 2.21
N GLY A 164 -23.15 -18.61 2.13
CA GLY A 164 -23.35 -17.95 0.86
C GLY A 164 -24.09 -16.63 0.99
N VAL A 165 -24.76 -16.25 -0.10
CA VAL A 165 -25.41 -14.95 -0.25
C VAL A 165 -26.88 -15.15 -0.59
N GLN A 166 -27.76 -14.48 0.14
CA GLN A 166 -29.14 -14.28 -0.25
C GLN A 166 -29.23 -13.00 -1.08
N LYS A 167 -29.68 -13.14 -2.32
CA LYS A 167 -29.96 -12.05 -3.25
C LYS A 167 -31.43 -11.64 -3.14
N PHE A 168 -31.70 -10.34 -3.24
CA PHE A 168 -33.04 -9.75 -3.33
C PHE A 168 -33.08 -8.70 -4.46
N GLU A 169 -34.08 -8.79 -5.33
CA GLU A 169 -34.28 -7.84 -6.44
C GLU A 169 -34.99 -6.55 -5.98
N SER A 170 -34.60 -5.39 -6.51
CA SER A 170 -35.02 -4.08 -5.98
C SER A 170 -36.48 -3.65 -6.16
N HIS A 171 -37.22 -4.20 -7.13
CA HIS A 171 -38.54 -3.64 -7.48
C HIS A 171 -39.55 -3.79 -6.33
N ASP A 172 -39.50 -4.90 -5.61
CA ASP A 172 -40.35 -5.18 -4.46
C ASP A 172 -39.66 -5.98 -3.34
N PHE A 173 -38.40 -6.39 -3.54
CA PHE A 173 -37.66 -7.31 -2.67
C PHE A 173 -38.42 -8.62 -2.35
N SER A 174 -39.39 -9.00 -3.19
CA SER A 174 -40.21 -10.21 -3.01
C SER A 174 -39.49 -11.46 -3.52
N LYS A 175 -38.76 -11.30 -4.64
CA LYS A 175 -37.93 -12.36 -5.21
C LYS A 175 -36.61 -12.43 -4.46
N SER A 176 -36.29 -13.63 -4.00
CA SER A 176 -35.02 -13.89 -3.36
C SER A 176 -34.46 -15.25 -3.75
N GLU A 177 -33.14 -15.30 -3.89
CA GLU A 177 -32.40 -16.50 -4.27
C GLU A 177 -31.23 -16.71 -3.30
N PHE A 178 -30.98 -17.95 -2.89
CA PHE A 178 -29.79 -18.28 -2.10
C PHE A 178 -28.72 -18.91 -2.99
N ILE A 179 -27.56 -18.29 -3.02
CA ILE A 179 -26.37 -18.78 -3.73
C ILE A 179 -25.40 -19.33 -2.69
N GLY A 180 -25.18 -20.65 -2.69
CA GLY A 180 -24.18 -21.30 -1.86
C GLY A 180 -22.78 -21.14 -2.43
N LEU A 181 -21.83 -20.64 -1.64
CA LEU A 181 -20.47 -20.33 -2.08
C LEU A 181 -19.41 -21.26 -1.47
N GLY A 182 -19.76 -22.00 -0.42
CA GLY A 182 -18.88 -22.96 0.22
C GLY A 182 -19.45 -23.49 1.52
N GLU A 183 -18.65 -24.22 2.28
CA GLU A 183 -18.98 -24.67 3.63
C GLU A 183 -18.29 -23.81 4.69
N GLY A 184 -18.95 -23.59 5.82
CA GLY A 184 -18.36 -22.78 6.88
C GLY A 184 -19.31 -22.37 8.00
N SER A 185 -18.82 -21.49 8.86
CA SER A 185 -19.62 -20.91 9.95
C SER A 185 -20.42 -19.70 9.47
N PHE A 186 -19.75 -18.69 8.91
CA PHE A 186 -20.36 -17.48 8.34
C PHE A 186 -19.32 -16.73 7.50
N ILE A 187 -19.78 -15.84 6.62
CA ILE A 187 -18.91 -14.96 5.82
C ILE A 187 -18.49 -13.78 6.70
N ARG A 188 -17.18 -13.67 6.96
CA ARG A 188 -16.63 -12.68 7.90
C ARG A 188 -16.47 -11.28 7.31
N SER A 189 -16.35 -11.16 6.00
CA SER A 189 -16.17 -9.89 5.30
C SER A 189 -16.82 -9.99 3.94
N MET A 190 -17.35 -8.90 3.42
CA MET A 190 -17.85 -8.79 2.05
C MET A 190 -17.48 -7.42 1.51
N SER A 191 -17.20 -7.34 0.22
CA SER A 191 -17.01 -6.06 -0.47
C SER A 191 -17.65 -6.14 -1.84
N LEU A 192 -18.42 -5.12 -2.20
CA LEU A 192 -18.91 -4.94 -3.57
C LEU A 192 -17.95 -4.00 -4.31
N SER A 193 -17.85 -4.16 -5.63
CA SER A 193 -16.96 -3.37 -6.47
C SER A 193 -17.35 -1.89 -6.38
N PRO A 194 -16.37 -0.99 -6.15
CA PRO A 194 -16.64 0.44 -6.13
C PRO A 194 -16.90 1.02 -7.53
N PHE A 195 -16.71 0.23 -8.59
CA PHE A 195 -16.84 0.65 -9.98
C PHE A 195 -18.24 0.40 -10.57
N ASN A 196 -19.19 -0.07 -9.75
CA ASN A 196 -20.59 -0.26 -10.13
C ASN A 196 -20.75 -1.18 -11.35
N GLU A 197 -20.09 -2.33 -11.31
CA GLU A 197 -20.03 -3.34 -12.38
C GLU A 197 -20.66 -4.68 -11.96
N GLY A 198 -21.41 -4.71 -10.85
CA GLY A 198 -22.09 -5.91 -10.37
C GLY A 198 -21.18 -6.94 -9.68
N ILE A 199 -19.86 -6.71 -9.59
CA ILE A 199 -18.93 -7.68 -8.99
C ILE A 199 -18.89 -7.57 -7.46
N GLY A 200 -18.94 -8.71 -6.78
CA GLY A 200 -18.83 -8.86 -5.34
C GLY A 200 -17.79 -9.89 -4.91
N LEU A 201 -17.17 -9.65 -3.75
CA LEU A 201 -16.17 -10.50 -3.13
C LEU A 201 -16.73 -11.17 -1.88
N PHE A 202 -16.70 -12.49 -1.87
CA PHE A 202 -17.30 -13.32 -0.84
C PHE A 202 -16.35 -14.44 -0.38
N PRO A 203 -15.56 -14.21 0.67
CA PRO A 203 -14.64 -15.19 1.22
C PRO A 203 -15.36 -16.29 2.02
N THR A 204 -14.98 -17.54 1.76
CA THR A 204 -15.41 -18.74 2.46
C THR A 204 -14.19 -19.57 2.86
N GLY A 205 -13.80 -19.50 4.13
CA GLY A 205 -12.56 -20.13 4.59
C GLY A 205 -11.34 -19.46 3.96
N ASN A 206 -10.55 -20.21 3.20
CA ASN A 206 -9.38 -19.72 2.45
C ASN A 206 -9.68 -19.48 0.95
N VAL A 207 -10.94 -19.60 0.53
CA VAL A 207 -11.37 -19.37 -0.85
C VAL A 207 -12.04 -18.01 -0.94
N LEU A 208 -11.57 -17.16 -1.85
CA LEU A 208 -12.21 -15.91 -2.22
C LEU A 208 -13.07 -16.12 -3.47
N ASN A 209 -14.38 -16.08 -3.31
CA ASN A 209 -15.32 -16.15 -4.45
C ASN A 209 -15.52 -14.75 -5.02
N ILE A 210 -15.22 -14.58 -6.31
CA ILE A 210 -15.51 -13.39 -7.10
C ILE A 210 -16.77 -13.70 -7.90
N MET A 211 -17.84 -12.98 -7.61
CA MET A 211 -19.18 -13.29 -8.11
C MET A 211 -19.79 -12.07 -8.76
N ASP A 212 -20.45 -12.27 -9.90
CA ASP A 212 -21.38 -11.29 -10.45
C ASP A 212 -22.71 -11.43 -9.71
N VAL A 213 -23.05 -10.39 -8.97
CA VAL A 213 -24.23 -10.31 -8.10
C VAL A 213 -25.53 -10.28 -8.91
N TYR A 214 -25.50 -9.75 -10.14
CA TYR A 214 -26.67 -9.70 -11.02
C TYR A 214 -26.97 -11.06 -11.63
N SER A 215 -25.97 -11.73 -12.22
CA SER A 215 -26.17 -13.04 -12.86
C SER A 215 -26.19 -14.21 -11.86
N SER A 216 -25.90 -13.96 -10.59
CA SER A 216 -25.76 -14.99 -9.55
C SER A 216 -24.61 -15.99 -9.83
N CYS A 217 -23.67 -15.65 -10.73
CA CYS A 217 -22.59 -16.54 -11.17
C CYS A 217 -21.27 -16.23 -10.46
N VAL A 218 -20.57 -17.27 -10.01
CA VAL A 218 -19.17 -17.16 -9.55
C VAL A 218 -18.29 -17.05 -10.79
N VAL A 219 -17.78 -15.84 -11.05
CA VAL A 219 -16.91 -15.51 -12.19
C VAL A 219 -15.56 -16.19 -12.02
N SER A 220 -15.04 -16.18 -10.79
CA SER A 220 -13.70 -16.69 -10.50
C SER A 220 -13.52 -17.02 -9.02
N GLN A 221 -12.52 -17.85 -8.71
CA GLN A 221 -12.15 -18.21 -7.35
C GLN A 221 -10.63 -18.07 -7.17
N CYS A 222 -10.22 -17.43 -6.09
CA CYS A 222 -8.82 -17.37 -5.66
C CYS A 222 -8.65 -18.13 -4.35
N ILE A 223 -7.67 -19.04 -4.30
CA ILE A 223 -7.36 -19.81 -3.08
C ILE A 223 -6.09 -19.24 -2.48
N VAL A 224 -6.16 -18.85 -1.20
CA VAL A 224 -5.00 -18.40 -0.42
C VAL A 224 -4.60 -19.45 0.62
N TYR A 225 -3.44 -19.28 1.24
CA TYR A 225 -2.88 -20.29 2.15
C TYR A 225 -3.67 -20.45 3.45
N ASN A 226 -4.20 -19.35 4.01
CA ASN A 226 -4.90 -19.37 5.29
C ASN A 226 -6.31 -18.77 5.18
N GLN A 227 -7.09 -18.89 6.26
CA GLN A 227 -8.46 -18.36 6.30
C GLN A 227 -8.46 -16.83 6.11
N ILE A 228 -9.28 -16.36 5.18
CA ILE A 228 -9.49 -14.94 4.88
C ILE A 228 -10.38 -14.33 5.96
N GLU A 229 -9.96 -13.20 6.51
CA GLU A 229 -10.63 -12.48 7.59
C GLU A 229 -11.14 -11.10 7.16
N SER A 230 -10.46 -10.46 6.22
CA SER A 230 -10.86 -9.17 5.68
C SER A 230 -10.48 -9.04 4.20
N ILE A 231 -11.24 -8.23 3.48
CA ILE A 231 -11.08 -7.99 2.04
C ILE A 231 -11.43 -6.54 1.69
N CYS A 232 -10.78 -5.98 0.67
CA CYS A 232 -11.21 -4.74 0.02
C CYS A 232 -10.74 -4.67 -1.44
N PHE A 233 -11.51 -3.99 -2.29
CA PHE A 233 -11.04 -3.59 -3.61
C PHE A 233 -10.03 -2.44 -3.52
N ASP A 234 -9.17 -2.34 -4.52
CA ASP A 234 -8.56 -1.07 -4.84
C ASP A 234 -9.63 -0.05 -5.32
N ARG A 235 -9.36 1.23 -5.10
CA ARG A 235 -10.26 2.33 -5.45
C ARG A 235 -9.88 2.98 -6.79
N ASP A 236 -8.65 2.76 -7.23
CA ASP A 236 -8.04 3.35 -8.41
C ASP A 236 -7.84 2.30 -9.51
N ASP A 237 -7.61 1.03 -9.14
CA ASP A 237 -7.42 -0.09 -10.08
C ASP A 237 -8.50 -1.19 -9.92
N ARG A 238 -9.36 -1.34 -10.92
CA ARG A 238 -10.44 -2.35 -10.94
C ARG A 238 -9.95 -3.79 -10.86
N ASN A 239 -8.71 -4.06 -11.24
CA ASN A 239 -8.16 -5.40 -11.25
C ASN A 239 -7.46 -5.76 -9.96
N VAL A 240 -7.35 -4.88 -8.97
CA VAL A 240 -6.59 -5.16 -7.75
C VAL A 240 -7.51 -5.37 -6.55
N ILE A 241 -7.32 -6.49 -5.88
CA ILE A 241 -8.01 -6.86 -4.65
C ILE A 241 -6.97 -7.13 -3.57
N TYR A 242 -7.30 -6.72 -2.36
CA TYR A 242 -6.51 -6.98 -1.17
C TYR A 242 -7.26 -7.91 -0.23
N CYS A 243 -6.60 -8.92 0.32
CA CYS A 243 -7.15 -9.75 1.38
C CYS A 243 -6.17 -9.92 2.54
N GLY A 244 -6.71 -9.94 3.76
CA GLY A 244 -5.96 -10.22 4.99
C GLY A 244 -6.39 -11.55 5.59
N ASP A 245 -5.43 -12.39 5.97
CA ASP A 245 -5.70 -13.70 6.56
C ASP A 245 -5.61 -13.73 8.10
N ASN A 246 -5.98 -14.87 8.67
CA ASN A 246 -5.93 -15.13 10.12
C ASN A 246 -4.51 -15.34 10.67
N ARG A 247 -3.49 -15.36 9.82
CA ARG A 247 -2.07 -15.49 10.20
C ARG A 247 -1.30 -14.19 10.06
N GLY A 248 -1.90 -13.12 9.54
CA GLY A 248 -1.23 -11.83 9.41
C GLY A 248 -0.51 -11.62 8.08
N VAL A 249 -0.93 -12.33 7.03
CA VAL A 249 -0.49 -12.11 5.65
C VAL A 249 -1.52 -11.28 4.91
N VAL A 250 -1.04 -10.25 4.20
CA VAL A 250 -1.81 -9.48 3.21
C VAL A 250 -1.48 -10.01 1.82
N TYR A 251 -2.50 -10.40 1.07
CA TYR A 251 -2.38 -10.87 -0.30
C TYR A 251 -2.86 -9.79 -1.27
N PHE A 252 -2.19 -9.76 -2.42
CA PHE A 252 -2.46 -8.88 -3.53
C PHE A 252 -2.89 -9.75 -4.70
N ILE A 253 -4.15 -9.64 -5.08
CA ILE A 253 -4.80 -10.56 -6.01
C ILE A 253 -5.25 -9.75 -7.22
N ASN A 254 -4.98 -10.28 -8.41
CA ASN A 254 -5.56 -9.74 -9.63
C ASN A 254 -6.98 -10.31 -9.81
N ALA A 255 -8.00 -9.45 -9.94
CA ALA A 255 -9.40 -9.87 -10.08
C ALA A 255 -9.68 -10.56 -11.43
N SER A 256 -9.00 -10.12 -12.49
CA SER A 256 -9.19 -10.63 -13.85
C SER A 256 -8.50 -11.99 -14.07
N SER A 257 -7.33 -12.17 -13.45
CA SER A 257 -6.62 -13.44 -13.38
C SER A 257 -6.37 -13.72 -11.90
N PRO A 258 -7.12 -14.61 -11.23
CA PRO A 258 -7.20 -14.79 -9.77
C PRO A 258 -5.92 -15.36 -9.14
N GLU A 259 -4.77 -14.89 -9.59
CA GLU A 259 -3.44 -15.20 -9.10
C GLU A 259 -3.04 -14.15 -8.07
N THR A 260 -2.44 -14.64 -6.99
CA THR A 260 -1.77 -13.77 -6.04
C THR A 260 -0.45 -13.33 -6.63
N PHE A 261 -0.34 -12.06 -7.00
CA PHE A 261 0.90 -11.51 -7.57
C PHE A 261 1.87 -11.01 -6.50
N LYS A 262 1.40 -10.81 -5.26
CA LYS A 262 2.24 -10.45 -4.12
C LYS A 262 1.64 -10.89 -2.79
N MET A 263 2.52 -11.17 -1.83
CA MET A 263 2.16 -11.45 -0.45
C MET A 263 3.09 -10.72 0.50
N LEU A 264 2.54 -10.19 1.59
CA LEU A 264 3.31 -9.53 2.63
C LEU A 264 2.87 -10.02 4.01
N LYS A 265 3.81 -10.62 4.73
CA LYS A 265 3.64 -10.96 6.14
C LYS A 265 3.84 -9.70 6.98
N VAL A 266 2.76 -9.16 7.54
CA VAL A 266 2.81 -7.95 8.39
C VAL A 266 2.76 -8.28 9.88
N SER A 267 2.15 -9.41 10.25
CA SER A 267 2.06 -9.85 11.65
C SER A 267 1.93 -11.36 11.76
N ASN A 268 1.89 -11.88 12.99
CA ASN A 268 1.50 -13.27 13.28
C ASN A 268 0.04 -13.40 13.74
N MET A 269 -0.76 -12.35 13.55
CA MET A 269 -2.10 -12.21 14.08
C MET A 269 -3.12 -11.96 12.96
N SER A 270 -4.37 -12.30 13.23
CA SER A 270 -5.47 -12.11 12.27
C SER A 270 -5.60 -10.65 11.84
N ILE A 271 -5.67 -10.43 10.52
CA ILE A 271 -5.99 -9.14 9.91
C ILE A 271 -7.50 -9.06 9.77
N HIS A 272 -8.19 -8.58 10.80
CA HIS A 272 -9.65 -8.55 10.84
C HIS A 272 -10.25 -7.33 10.12
N SER A 273 -9.45 -6.36 9.68
CA SER A 273 -9.91 -5.24 8.85
C SER A 273 -8.81 -4.80 7.90
N ILE A 274 -9.17 -4.54 6.64
CA ILE A 274 -8.27 -4.05 5.60
C ILE A 274 -8.98 -2.96 4.80
N CYS A 275 -8.26 -1.92 4.41
CA CYS A 275 -8.84 -0.78 3.71
C CYS A 275 -7.80 -0.07 2.81
N LYS A 276 -8.19 0.32 1.60
CA LYS A 276 -7.39 1.13 0.68
C LYS A 276 -7.73 2.61 0.84
N LYS A 277 -6.70 3.47 0.95
CA LYS A 277 -6.80 4.93 0.90
C LYS A 277 -5.58 5.53 0.18
N GLY A 278 -5.81 6.23 -0.94
CA GLY A 278 -4.72 6.82 -1.74
C GLY A 278 -3.71 5.75 -2.14
N LEU A 279 -2.41 6.02 -2.00
CA LEU A 279 -1.34 5.06 -2.34
C LEU A 279 -1.03 4.02 -1.25
N ALA A 280 -1.90 3.86 -0.25
CA ALA A 280 -1.66 2.99 0.89
C ALA A 280 -2.80 1.99 1.16
N VAL A 281 -2.42 0.76 1.52
CA VAL A 281 -3.31 -0.26 2.06
C VAL A 281 -3.08 -0.35 3.56
N PHE A 282 -4.14 -0.17 4.33
CA PHE A 282 -4.14 -0.27 5.78
C PHE A 282 -4.63 -1.67 6.17
N ALA A 283 -3.91 -2.35 7.06
CA ALA A 283 -4.27 -3.65 7.59
C ALA A 283 -4.25 -3.60 9.12
N SER A 284 -5.38 -3.84 9.78
CA SER A 284 -5.49 -3.83 11.24
C SER A 284 -5.49 -5.23 11.82
N THR A 285 -4.74 -5.37 12.91
CA THR A 285 -4.77 -6.51 13.83
C THR A 285 -5.28 -6.06 15.18
N VAL A 286 -5.46 -7.00 16.11
CA VAL A 286 -5.94 -6.71 17.47
C VAL A 286 -5.03 -5.70 18.21
N TYR A 287 -3.73 -5.67 17.89
CA TYR A 287 -2.77 -4.81 18.60
C TYR A 287 -2.38 -3.55 17.85
N GLN A 288 -2.36 -3.59 16.52
CA GLN A 288 -1.82 -2.51 15.72
C GLN A 288 -2.40 -2.47 14.31
N THR A 289 -2.40 -1.28 13.74
CA THR A 289 -2.70 -1.03 12.33
C THR A 289 -1.40 -0.79 11.58
N TYR A 290 -1.27 -1.45 10.43
CA TYR A 290 -0.13 -1.39 9.54
C TYR A 290 -0.52 -0.60 8.30
N LYS A 291 0.29 0.41 7.95
CA LYS A 291 0.17 1.14 6.70
C LYS A 291 1.18 0.56 5.70
N ILE A 292 0.70 0.13 4.54
CA ILE A 292 1.51 -0.45 3.46
C ILE A 292 1.47 0.54 2.30
N VAL A 293 2.53 1.32 2.10
CA VAL A 293 2.63 2.32 1.03
C VAL A 293 3.32 1.74 -0.20
N PHE A 294 2.78 1.98 -1.40
CA PHE A 294 3.40 1.60 -2.66
C PHE A 294 4.24 2.75 -3.20
N SER A 295 5.53 2.48 -3.46
CA SER A 295 6.32 3.28 -4.40
C SER A 295 6.07 2.79 -5.83
N ALA A 296 6.37 3.62 -6.83
CA ALA A 296 6.21 3.30 -8.25
C ALA A 296 6.96 2.02 -8.71
N GLU A 297 7.83 1.46 -7.87
CA GLU A 297 8.58 0.21 -8.09
C GLU A 297 8.00 -1.00 -7.32
N CYS A 298 6.77 -0.94 -6.81
CA CYS A 298 6.10 -2.05 -6.14
C CYS A 298 6.86 -2.61 -4.91
N LEU A 299 7.67 -1.82 -4.22
CA LEU A 299 8.30 -2.18 -2.93
C LEU A 299 7.55 -1.48 -1.77
N PRO A 300 7.14 -2.20 -0.71
CA PRO A 300 6.45 -1.59 0.42
C PRO A 300 7.46 -0.78 1.23
N CYS A 301 7.29 0.54 1.28
CA CYS A 301 8.14 1.41 2.09
C CYS A 301 7.33 1.97 3.26
N THR A 302 7.80 1.64 4.45
CA THR A 302 7.43 2.22 5.76
C THR A 302 6.19 1.64 6.42
N LEU A 303 6.43 0.99 7.56
CA LEU A 303 5.45 0.48 8.49
C LEU A 303 5.27 1.49 9.63
N GLU A 304 4.25 2.34 9.58
CA GLU A 304 3.89 3.21 10.69
C GLU A 304 3.00 2.44 11.68
N VAL A 305 3.43 2.33 12.93
CA VAL A 305 2.72 1.63 14.01
C VAL A 305 2.17 2.67 14.98
N GLU A 306 0.85 2.77 15.09
CA GLU A 306 0.22 3.64 16.08
C GLU A 306 -0.26 2.84 17.32
N PRO A 307 0.02 3.32 18.55
CA PRO A 307 -0.33 2.63 19.79
C PRO A 307 -1.76 2.98 20.23
N TYR A 308 -2.76 2.39 19.59
CA TYR A 308 -4.15 2.59 20.03
C TYR A 308 -4.87 1.27 20.24
N SER A 309 -5.89 1.31 21.11
CA SER A 309 -6.80 0.21 21.46
C SER A 309 -7.24 -0.59 20.23
N ILE A 310 -7.73 -1.82 20.41
CA ILE A 310 -8.18 -2.73 19.33
C ILE A 310 -8.98 -1.96 18.27
N CYS A 311 -8.37 -1.67 17.11
CA CYS A 311 -9.06 -1.07 15.97
C CYS A 311 -10.02 -2.12 15.46
N THR A 312 -11.34 -1.97 15.61
CA THR A 312 -12.31 -3.00 15.23
C THR A 312 -12.74 -2.89 13.78
N ASN A 313 -12.67 -1.71 13.18
CA ASN A 313 -13.16 -1.45 11.84
C ASN A 313 -12.44 -0.26 11.19
N MET A 314 -12.25 -0.37 9.88
CA MET A 314 -11.71 0.70 9.02
C MET A 314 -12.64 0.92 7.83
N ALA A 315 -12.91 2.18 7.50
CA ALA A 315 -13.71 2.55 6.35
C ALA A 315 -13.16 3.80 5.66
N ALA A 316 -12.87 3.70 4.37
CA ALA A 316 -12.43 4.84 3.55
C ALA A 316 -13.53 5.30 2.59
N HIS A 317 -13.65 6.62 2.44
CA HIS A 317 -14.53 7.27 1.47
C HIS A 317 -13.89 8.59 1.00
N GLY A 318 -13.66 8.71 -0.31
CA GLY A 318 -12.84 9.79 -0.86
C GLY A 318 -11.47 9.84 -0.20
N ASN A 319 -11.05 11.02 0.25
CA ASN A 319 -9.77 11.22 0.95
C ASN A 319 -9.83 10.99 2.48
N HIS A 320 -10.96 10.52 3.01
CA HIS A 320 -11.16 10.29 4.43
C HIS A 320 -11.05 8.81 4.78
N LEU A 321 -10.42 8.51 5.90
CA LEU A 321 -10.36 7.19 6.52
C LEU A 321 -10.89 7.29 7.95
N LEU A 322 -11.88 6.46 8.27
CA LEU A 322 -12.41 6.29 9.61
C LEU A 322 -11.79 5.05 10.24
N LEU A 323 -11.21 5.22 11.42
CA LEU A 323 -10.75 4.16 12.29
C LEU A 323 -11.67 4.10 13.51
N THR A 324 -12.17 2.90 13.81
CA THR A 324 -13.04 2.65 14.97
C THR A 324 -12.27 1.84 16.00
N PHE A 325 -12.12 2.37 17.21
CA PHE A 325 -11.38 1.74 18.29
C PHE A 325 -12.31 1.35 19.42
N ARG A 326 -12.17 0.11 19.90
CA ARG A 326 -12.99 -0.41 20.98
C ARG A 326 -12.15 -0.76 22.21
N THR A 327 -12.58 -0.28 23.36
CA THR A 327 -12.00 -0.61 24.66
C THR A 327 -12.58 -1.90 25.23
N ILE A 328 -12.00 -2.41 26.32
CA ILE A 328 -12.40 -3.67 26.96
C ILE A 328 -13.84 -3.59 27.52
N ASP A 329 -14.30 -2.40 27.92
CA ASP A 329 -15.68 -2.13 28.36
C ASP A 329 -16.66 -1.84 27.20
N PHE A 330 -16.28 -2.21 25.97
CA PHE A 330 -17.02 -2.03 24.73
C PHE A 330 -17.27 -0.58 24.30
N ARG A 331 -16.69 0.42 24.97
CA ARG A 331 -16.80 1.82 24.54
C ARG A 331 -16.02 2.05 23.26
N VAL A 332 -16.51 2.98 22.46
CA VAL A 332 -15.94 3.27 21.15
C VAL A 332 -15.38 4.69 21.08
N ARG A 333 -14.23 4.79 20.45
CA ARG A 333 -13.60 6.03 20.03
C ARG A 333 -13.35 5.95 18.53
N HIS A 334 -13.46 7.09 17.87
CA HIS A 334 -13.30 7.18 16.42
C HIS A 334 -12.17 8.15 16.11
N PHE A 335 -11.44 7.84 15.05
CA PHE A 335 -10.44 8.72 14.48
C PHE A 335 -10.73 8.89 13.00
N VAL A 336 -10.77 10.14 12.55
CA VAL A 336 -10.95 10.49 11.15
C VAL A 336 -9.63 11.06 10.65
N TRP A 337 -9.05 10.37 9.67
CA TRP A 337 -7.88 10.82 8.95
C TRP A 337 -8.31 11.34 7.58
N GLY A 338 -8.31 12.67 7.40
CA GLY A 338 -8.61 13.34 6.12
C GLY A 338 -7.71 14.56 5.91
N GLU A 339 -8.32 15.69 5.54
CA GLU A 339 -7.65 16.99 5.52
C GLU A 339 -7.21 17.44 6.92
N ARG A 340 -8.02 17.07 7.93
CA ARG A 340 -7.71 17.24 9.35
C ARG A 340 -7.80 15.90 10.03
N GLU A 341 -6.93 15.71 11.01
CA GLU A 341 -6.92 14.54 11.88
C GLU A 341 -7.75 14.85 13.13
N THR A 342 -8.84 14.11 13.32
CA THR A 342 -9.80 14.40 14.38
C THR A 342 -10.15 13.14 15.16
N TYR A 343 -9.96 13.19 16.47
CA TYR A 343 -10.45 12.17 17.40
C TYR A 343 -11.77 12.59 18.02
N PHE A 344 -12.71 11.65 18.16
CA PHE A 344 -13.95 11.90 18.88
C PHE A 344 -14.49 10.66 19.58
N SER A 345 -15.36 10.88 20.56
CA SER A 345 -16.11 9.82 21.23
C SER A 345 -17.51 10.29 21.53
N LEU A 346 -18.49 9.43 21.26
CA LEU A 346 -19.92 9.68 21.50
C LEU A 346 -20.42 9.06 22.79
N GLY A 347 -19.53 8.45 23.58
CA GLY A 347 -19.89 7.72 24.80
C GLY A 347 -20.73 6.47 24.57
N ILE A 348 -20.76 5.94 23.34
CA ILE A 348 -21.54 4.76 22.94
C ILE A 348 -20.76 3.46 23.18
N LYS A 349 -21.48 2.33 23.16
CA LYS A 349 -20.87 0.99 23.18
C LYS A 349 -21.22 0.17 21.94
N GLN A 350 -20.26 -0.66 21.55
CA GLN A 350 -20.41 -1.65 20.48
C GLN A 350 -19.95 -3.02 20.98
N THR A 351 -20.90 -3.87 21.32
CA THR A 351 -20.67 -5.25 21.82
C THR A 351 -20.16 -6.18 20.71
N ARG A 352 -20.37 -5.83 19.45
CA ARG A 352 -19.88 -6.54 18.26
C ARG A 352 -19.07 -5.60 17.36
N ARG A 353 -18.42 -6.17 16.34
CA ARG A 353 -17.79 -5.37 15.28
C ARG A 353 -18.89 -4.82 14.37
N HIS A 354 -18.97 -3.50 14.28
CA HIS A 354 -19.83 -2.79 13.33
C HIS A 354 -19.01 -2.21 12.19
N ARG A 355 -19.65 -2.02 11.03
CA ARG A 355 -19.06 -1.38 9.85
C ARG A 355 -19.43 0.10 9.82
N ASP A 356 -19.10 0.80 10.91
CA ASP A 356 -19.15 2.27 10.95
C ASP A 356 -18.43 2.83 9.73
N LYS A 357 -19.00 3.85 9.08
CA LYS A 357 -18.46 4.32 7.80
C LYS A 357 -18.70 5.81 7.58
N ILE A 358 -17.86 6.36 6.71
CA ILE A 358 -18.03 7.69 6.14
C ILE A 358 -18.74 7.53 4.81
N TYR A 359 -19.74 8.37 4.55
CA TYR A 359 -20.37 8.48 3.26
C TYR A 359 -20.67 9.96 2.97
N ARG A 360 -20.15 10.48 1.86
CA ARG A 360 -20.11 11.92 1.56
C ARG A 360 -19.59 12.70 2.77
N ASN A 361 -20.40 13.64 3.28
CA ASN A 361 -20.06 14.53 4.39
C ASN A 361 -20.59 14.05 5.75
N TYR A 362 -20.93 12.77 5.87
CA TYR A 362 -21.54 12.22 7.07
C TYR A 362 -20.82 10.97 7.59
N ILE A 363 -20.83 10.79 8.91
CA ILE A 363 -20.32 9.61 9.60
C ILE A 363 -21.51 8.85 10.18
N TYR A 364 -21.60 7.56 9.87
CA TYR A 364 -22.63 6.64 10.35
C TYR A 364 -22.04 5.75 11.43
N VAL A 365 -22.58 5.83 12.63
CA VAL A 365 -22.07 5.13 13.81
C VAL A 365 -23.17 4.35 14.51
N VAL A 366 -22.93 3.06 14.78
CA VAL A 366 -23.91 2.19 15.47
C VAL A 366 -23.72 2.25 16.99
N ASP A 367 -24.82 2.38 17.72
CA ASP A 367 -24.89 2.36 19.19
C ASP A 367 -25.75 1.17 19.66
N ASP A 368 -25.09 0.14 20.21
CA ASP A 368 -25.74 -1.09 20.68
C ASP A 368 -26.55 -0.91 21.96
N GLU A 369 -26.27 0.11 22.78
CA GLU A 369 -27.02 0.35 24.03
C GLU A 369 -28.42 0.87 23.73
N ARG A 370 -28.57 1.64 22.65
CA ARG A 370 -29.83 2.27 22.26
C ARG A 370 -30.47 1.65 21.01
N ASN A 371 -29.81 0.68 20.37
CA ASN A 371 -30.18 0.15 19.06
C ASN A 371 -30.37 1.28 18.03
N THR A 372 -29.39 2.18 17.94
CA THR A 372 -29.47 3.35 17.05
C THR A 372 -28.32 3.41 16.05
N ILE A 373 -28.56 4.10 14.94
CA ILE A 373 -27.50 4.60 14.05
C ILE A 373 -27.50 6.11 14.16
N ARG A 374 -26.41 6.68 14.69
CA ARG A 374 -26.21 8.13 14.82
C ARG A 374 -25.48 8.66 13.60
N ILE A 375 -25.99 9.73 13.02
CA ILE A 375 -25.41 10.40 11.86
C ILE A 375 -24.78 11.69 12.32
N LEU A 376 -23.48 11.85 12.04
CA LEU A 376 -22.71 13.03 12.38
C LEU A 376 -22.30 13.75 11.11
N ARG A 377 -22.24 15.08 11.15
CA ARG A 377 -21.58 15.85 10.09
C ARG A 377 -20.06 15.68 10.22
N LEU A 378 -19.38 15.33 9.13
CA LEU A 378 -17.94 15.02 9.11
C LEU A 378 -17.06 16.15 9.68
N HIS A 379 -17.41 17.40 9.38
CA HIS A 379 -16.61 18.58 9.76
C HIS A 379 -16.89 19.10 11.17
N SER A 380 -18.16 19.18 11.59
CA SER A 380 -18.54 19.71 12.92
C SER A 380 -18.65 18.62 13.98
N LEU A 381 -18.73 17.35 13.58
CA LEU A 381 -19.01 16.20 14.45
C LEU A 381 -20.34 16.29 15.22
N GLU A 382 -21.20 17.22 14.84
CA GLU A 382 -22.53 17.35 15.42
C GLU A 382 -23.42 16.19 14.95
N VAL A 383 -24.15 15.60 15.89
CA VAL A 383 -25.16 14.59 15.57
C VAL A 383 -26.34 15.30 14.90
N VAL A 384 -26.53 15.06 13.61
CA VAL A 384 -27.57 15.68 12.79
C VAL A 384 -28.83 14.84 12.68
N TYR A 385 -28.73 13.53 12.91
CA TYR A 385 -29.87 12.62 12.89
C TYR A 385 -29.57 11.33 13.67
N THR A 386 -30.62 10.65 14.14
CA THR A 386 -30.49 9.35 14.82
C THR A 386 -31.63 8.43 14.39
N TYR A 387 -31.30 7.30 13.78
CA TYR A 387 -32.25 6.23 13.50
C TYR A 387 -32.38 5.35 14.73
N ALA A 388 -33.59 5.01 15.15
CA ALA A 388 -33.85 4.11 16.28
C ALA A 388 -34.62 2.87 15.84
N PHE A 389 -34.19 1.72 16.34
CA PHE A 389 -34.73 0.41 15.99
C PHE A 389 -35.20 -0.34 17.23
N LYS A 390 -36.28 -1.12 17.10
CA LYS A 390 -36.79 -1.99 18.18
C LYS A 390 -35.85 -3.18 18.44
N GLU A 391 -35.13 -3.60 17.40
CA GLU A 391 -34.18 -4.71 17.44
C GLU A 391 -32.75 -4.21 17.29
N LYS A 392 -31.79 -5.07 17.66
CA LYS A 392 -30.37 -4.80 17.48
C LYS A 392 -30.05 -4.61 15.99
N VAL A 393 -29.36 -3.53 15.68
CA VAL A 393 -28.74 -3.32 14.36
C VAL A 393 -27.62 -4.34 14.19
N LEU A 394 -27.67 -5.11 13.12
CA LEU A 394 -26.65 -6.13 12.81
C LEU A 394 -25.61 -5.57 11.87
N ASP A 395 -26.06 -4.85 10.83
CA ASP A 395 -25.23 -4.26 9.80
C ASP A 395 -26.03 -3.22 8.99
N PHE A 396 -25.35 -2.37 8.23
CA PHE A 396 -26.03 -1.39 7.37
C PHE A 396 -25.22 -1.05 6.11
N PHE A 397 -25.94 -0.58 5.09
CA PHE A 397 -25.37 -0.08 3.84
C PHE A 397 -26.04 1.25 3.47
N VAL A 398 -25.26 2.20 2.96
CA VAL A 398 -25.76 3.50 2.51
C VAL A 398 -25.14 3.84 1.16
N ASN A 399 -25.97 4.34 0.26
CA ASN A 399 -25.57 5.00 -0.98
C ASN A 399 -26.34 6.31 -1.15
N ASP A 400 -26.37 6.86 -2.36
CA ASP A 400 -27.01 8.14 -2.64
C ASP A 400 -28.53 8.07 -2.47
N THR A 401 -29.13 6.94 -2.82
CA THR A 401 -30.59 6.79 -2.89
C THR A 401 -31.19 6.18 -1.63
N PHE A 402 -30.47 5.25 -1.00
CA PHE A 402 -31.01 4.43 0.08
C PHE A 402 -30.06 4.28 1.27
N LEU A 403 -30.67 4.11 2.44
CA LEU A 403 -30.06 3.50 3.62
C LEU A 403 -30.78 2.18 3.91
N PHE A 404 -30.02 1.09 3.88
CA PHE A 404 -30.46 -0.25 4.25
C PHE A 404 -29.91 -0.59 5.65
N VAL A 405 -30.80 -0.98 6.56
CA VAL A 405 -30.43 -1.39 7.92
C VAL A 405 -30.93 -2.80 8.19
N LEU A 406 -30.00 -3.72 8.45
CA LEU A 406 -30.30 -5.11 8.73
C LEU A 406 -30.50 -5.32 10.24
N THR A 407 -31.65 -5.84 10.63
CA THR A 407 -31.91 -6.41 11.96
C THR A 407 -32.05 -7.93 11.87
N LYS A 408 -32.51 -8.59 12.93
CA LYS A 408 -32.49 -10.06 13.04
C LYS A 408 -33.27 -10.76 11.93
N PHE A 409 -34.40 -10.19 11.51
CA PHE A 409 -35.27 -10.77 10.49
C PHE A 409 -35.72 -9.77 9.41
N ILE A 410 -35.35 -8.50 9.54
CA ILE A 410 -35.89 -7.42 8.72
C ILE A 410 -34.75 -6.58 8.14
N VAL A 411 -34.89 -6.18 6.88
CA VAL A 411 -34.14 -5.06 6.30
C VAL A 411 -35.06 -3.84 6.27
N HIS A 412 -34.70 -2.79 7.02
CA HIS A 412 -35.36 -1.50 6.97
C HIS A 412 -34.73 -0.64 5.87
N ILE A 413 -35.56 -0.11 4.97
CA ILE A 413 -35.13 0.69 3.83
C ILE A 413 -35.62 2.11 4.02
N PHE A 414 -34.69 3.07 3.98
CA PHE A 414 -34.98 4.49 4.03
C PHE A 414 -34.53 5.16 2.73
N SER A 415 -35.27 6.17 2.26
CA SER A 415 -34.94 6.99 1.09
C SER A 415 -35.21 8.47 1.36
N ASN A 416 -34.77 9.33 0.43
CA ASN A 416 -35.17 10.75 0.39
C ASN A 416 -36.20 11.06 -0.70
N SER A 417 -36.26 10.23 -1.73
CA SER A 417 -37.30 10.28 -2.76
C SER A 417 -38.58 9.70 -2.18
N VAL A 418 -39.68 10.45 -2.33
CA VAL A 418 -41.06 10.02 -2.06
C VAL A 418 -41.43 8.86 -2.96
#